data_AF-A0A7K3VU93-F1
#
_entry.id   AF-A0A7K3VU93-F1
#
_cell.length_a   1.000
_cell.length_b   1.000
_cell.length_c   1.000
_cell.angle_alpha   90.00
_cell.angle_beta   90.00
_cell.angle_gamma   90.00
#
_symmetry.space_group_name_H-M   'P 1'
#
loop_
_entity.id
_entity.type
_entity.pdbx_description
1 polymer ?
#
loop_
_entity_poly.entity_id
_entity_poly.type
_entity_poly.pdbx_seq_one_letter_code
_entity_poly.pdbx_strand_id
1 'polypeptide(L)' 'RCPPEDVGGPWGYEEFREAIADVNHERHQELLEWWGSSDYDPSQVDSRNLGKNVEALAAKWKRRSRKKT' A
#
# COMPACT_ATOMS: atom_id res chain seq x y z
N ARG A 1 -1.97 -3.28 -2.57
CA ARG A 1 -1.84 -1.92 -1.99
C ARG A 1 -0.97 -2.07 -0.75
N CYS A 2 -0.17 -1.06 -0.39
CA CYS A 2 0.52 -1.08 0.91
C CYS A 2 -0.48 -0.73 2.03
N PRO A 3 -0.17 -1.04 3.31
CA PRO A 3 -0.93 -0.55 4.44
C PRO A 3 -1.14 0.97 4.35
N PRO A 4 -2.24 1.50 4.90
CA PRO A 4 -2.40 2.94 5.05
C PRO A 4 -1.23 3.52 5.84
N GLU A 5 -0.70 4.67 5.39
CA GLU A 5 0.21 5.47 6.21
C GLU A 5 -0.50 5.83 7.52
N ASP A 6 0.26 5.93 8.62
CA ASP A 6 -0.26 6.32 9.94
C ASP A 6 -1.30 5.37 10.59
N VAL A 7 -1.40 4.12 10.13
CA VAL A 7 -2.30 3.10 10.73
C VAL A 7 -1.88 2.61 12.13
N GLY A 8 -0.80 3.17 12.72
CA GLY A 8 -0.31 2.75 14.04
C GLY A 8 0.61 1.53 14.03
N GLY A 9 1.28 1.26 12.91
CA GLY A 9 2.25 0.16 12.78
C GLY A 9 1.58 -1.21 12.61
N PRO A 10 2.29 -2.32 12.87
CA PRO A 10 1.79 -3.67 12.62
C PRO A 10 0.50 -4.01 13.37
N TRP A 11 0.41 -3.58 14.64
CA TRP A 11 -0.75 -3.85 15.50
C TRP A 11 -1.98 -3.06 15.09
N GLY A 12 -1.83 -1.75 14.84
CA GLY A 12 -2.95 -0.95 14.34
C GLY A 12 -3.39 -1.36 12.94
N TYR A 13 -2.48 -1.90 12.12
CA TYR A 13 -2.84 -2.50 10.83
C TYR A 13 -3.67 -3.78 10.98
N GLU A 14 -3.36 -4.63 11.96
CA GLU A 14 -4.16 -5.83 12.24
C GLU A 14 -5.57 -5.44 12.69
N GLU A 15 -5.67 -4.53 13.66
CA GLU A 15 -6.96 -3.98 14.13
C GLU A 15 -7.76 -3.35 12.99
N PHE A 16 -7.10 -2.57 12.12
CA PHE A 16 -7.74 -2.01 10.92
C PHE A 16 -8.31 -3.08 10.00
N ARG A 17 -7.57 -4.16 9.75
CA ARG A 17 -8.03 -5.27 8.90
C ARG A 17 -9.23 -5.99 9.51
N GLU A 18 -9.19 -6.26 10.81
CA GLU A 18 -10.29 -6.91 11.52
C GLU A 18 -11.53 -6.02 11.53
N ALA A 19 -11.36 -4.75 11.87
CA ALA A 19 -12.44 -3.78 11.94
C ALA A 19 -13.11 -3.54 10.59
N ILE A 20 -12.37 -3.49 9.47
CA ILE A 20 -12.96 -3.31 8.14
C ILE A 20 -13.67 -4.59 7.66
N ALA A 21 -13.20 -5.77 8.07
CA ALA A 21 -13.79 -7.05 7.69
C ALA A 21 -15.07 -7.39 8.47
N ASP A 22 -15.18 -6.96 9.73
CA ASP A 22 -16.35 -7.20 10.58
C ASP A 22 -17.18 -5.94 10.82
N VAL A 23 -18.40 -5.92 10.27
CA VAL A 23 -19.36 -4.82 10.43
C VAL A 23 -19.79 -4.59 11.88
N ASN A 24 -19.68 -5.60 12.74
CA ASN A 24 -20.03 -5.51 14.16
C ASN A 24 -18.85 -5.09 15.04
N HIS A 25 -17.65 -4.94 14.47
CA HIS A 25 -16.50 -4.48 15.23
C HIS A 25 -16.76 -3.08 15.79
N GLU A 26 -16.38 -2.85 17.04
CA GLU A 26 -16.66 -1.59 17.76
C GLU A 26 -16.17 -0.35 17.02
N ARG A 27 -15.04 -0.48 16.31
CA ARG A 27 -14.40 0.58 15.53
C ARG A 27 -14.64 0.48 14.01
N HIS A 28 -15.56 -0.37 13.54
CA HIS A 28 -15.83 -0.56 12.10
C HIS A 28 -16.14 0.77 11.41
N GLN A 29 -17.11 1.53 11.92
CA GLN A 29 -17.54 2.79 11.32
C GLN A 29 -16.46 3.88 11.37
N GLU A 30 -15.75 4.00 12.49
CA GLU A 30 -14.66 4.97 12.66
C GLU A 30 -13.54 4.73 11.65
N LEU A 31 -13.09 3.48 11.53
CA LEU A 31 -11.98 3.12 10.66
C LEU A 31 -12.38 3.12 9.17
N LEU A 32 -13.63 2.80 8.86
CA LEU A 32 -14.18 2.90 7.51
C LEU A 32 -14.28 4.36 7.05
N GLU A 33 -14.75 5.26 7.92
CA GLU A 33 -14.78 6.69 7.66
C GLU A 33 -13.37 7.26 7.49
N TRP A 34 -12.45 6.89 8.39
CA TRP A 34 -11.05 7.31 8.32
C TRP A 34 -10.38 6.85 7.02
N TRP A 35 -10.64 5.62 6.58
CA TRP A 35 -10.11 5.09 5.32
C TRP A 35 -10.79 5.72 4.09
N GLY A 36 -12.05 6.13 4.21
CA GLY A 36 -12.80 6.81 3.16
C GLY A 36 -13.29 5.89 2.03
N SER A 37 -13.29 4.56 2.22
CA SER A 37 -13.78 3.60 1.23
C SER A 37 -14.15 2.26 1.86
N SER A 38 -15.17 1.58 1.32
CA SER A 38 -15.48 0.18 1.65
C SER A 38 -14.58 -0.84 0.95
N ASP A 39 -13.83 -0.40 -0.05
CA ASP A 39 -13.02 -1.27 -0.90
C ASP A 39 -11.59 -1.38 -0.38
N TYR A 40 -11.45 -2.07 0.74
CA TYR A 40 -10.17 -2.52 1.26
C TYR A 40 -10.01 -4.03 1.05
N ASP A 41 -9.16 -4.40 0.09
CA ASP A 41 -8.73 -5.78 -0.10
C ASP A 41 -7.20 -5.85 0.02
N PRO A 42 -6.66 -6.47 1.08
CA PRO A 42 -5.23 -6.60 1.27
C PRO A 42 -4.56 -7.49 0.22
N SER A 43 -5.32 -8.35 -0.46
CA SER A 43 -4.81 -9.24 -1.53
C SER A 43 -4.72 -8.54 -2.89
N GLN A 44 -5.41 -7.42 -3.08
CA GLN A 44 -5.36 -6.61 -4.31
C GLN A 44 -4.04 -5.86 -4.42
N VAL A 45 -3.12 -6.40 -5.23
CA VAL A 45 -1.84 -5.77 -5.57
C VAL A 45 -1.72 -5.67 -7.09
N ASP A 46 -1.58 -4.44 -7.62
CA ASP A 46 -1.27 -4.22 -9.03
C ASP A 46 0.22 -4.47 -9.32
N SER A 47 0.56 -5.75 -9.42
CA SER A 47 1.92 -6.21 -9.70
C SER A 47 2.45 -5.72 -11.04
N ARG A 48 1.57 -5.56 -12.04
CA ARG A 48 1.94 -5.07 -13.36
C ARG A 48 2.43 -3.62 -13.29
N ASN A 49 1.70 -2.74 -12.62
CA ASN A 49 2.11 -1.35 -12.49
C ASN A 49 3.37 -1.21 -11.62
N LEU A 50 3.47 -2.02 -10.56
CA LEU A 50 4.66 -2.05 -9.71
C LEU A 50 5.91 -2.44 -10.51
N GLY A 51 5.82 -3.48 -11.35
CA GLY A 51 6.90 -3.90 -12.24
C GLY A 51 7.36 -2.78 -13.17
N LYS A 52 6.41 -2.10 -13.83
CA LYS A 52 6.71 -0.95 -14.71
C LYS A 52 7.46 0.17 -13.97
N ASN A 53 7.07 0.47 -12.74
CA ASN A 53 7.72 1.50 -11.94
C ASN A 53 9.16 1.13 -11.59
N VAL A 54 9.39 -0.14 -11.22
CA VAL A 54 10.74 -0.66 -10.95
C VAL A 54 11.60 -0.64 -12.21
N GLU A 55 11.08 -1.05 -13.37
CA GLU A 55 11.80 -0.98 -14.64
C GLU A 55 12.16 0.46 -15.03
N ALA A 56 11.24 1.41 -14.83
CA ALA A 56 11.49 2.82 -15.08
C ALA A 56 12.60 3.38 -14.18
N LEU A 57 12.61 3.01 -12.89
CA LEU A 57 13.70 3.36 -11.97
C LEU A 57 15.03 2.73 -12.40
N ALA A 58 15.02 1.45 -12.77
CA ALA A 58 16.20 0.75 -13.25
C ALA A 58 16.78 1.40 -14.52
N ALA A 59 15.93 1.83 -15.45
CA ALA A 59 16.34 2.56 -16.65
C ALA A 59 16.99 3.91 -16.32
N LYS A 60 16.42 4.67 -15.36
CA LYS A 60 17.00 5.93 -14.87
C LYS A 60 18.35 5.74 -14.17
N TRP A 61 18.53 4.60 -13.50
CA TRP A 61 19.74 4.28 -12.75
C TRP A 61 20.80 3.53 -13.55
N LYS A 62 20.58 3.21 -14.84
CA LYS A 62 21.65 2.74 -15.71
C LYS A 62 22.77 3.78 -15.74
N ARG A 63 23.88 3.46 -15.08
CA ARG A 63 25.08 4.30 -15.00
C ARG A 63 25.41 4.85 -16.39
N ARG A 64 25.54 6.17 -16.51
CA ARG A 64 26.10 6.76 -17.74
C ARG A 64 27.50 6.19 -17.90
N SER A 65 27.75 5.58 -19.06
CA SER A 65 29.10 5.22 -19.48
C SER A 65 29.98 6.46 -19.37
N ARG A 66 31.01 6.40 -18.53
CA ARG A 66 32.02 7.46 -18.44
C ARG A 66 32.72 7.48 -19.79
N LYS A 67 32.56 8.56 -20.57
CA LYS A 67 33.33 8.76 -21.80
C LYS A 67 34.83 8.69 -21.41
N LYS A 68 35.58 7.77 -22.02
CA LYS A 68 37.04 7.77 -21.97
C LYS A 68 37.49 8.96 -22.82
N THR A 69 38.01 9.99 -22.15
CA THR A 69 38.88 10.99 -22.78
C THR A 69 40.30 10.44 -22.78
#